data_AF-A0A1F6ECX1-F1
#
_entry.id   AF-A0A1F6ECX1-F1
#
_cell.length_a   1.000
_cell.length_b   1.000
_cell.length_c   1.000
_cell.angle_alpha   90.00
_cell.angle_beta   90.00
_cell.angle_gamma   90.00
#
_symmetry.space_group_name_H-M   'P 1'
#
loop_
_entity.id
_entity.type
_entity.pdbx_description
1 polymer ?
#
loop_
_entity_poly.entity_id
_entity_poly.type
_entity_poly.pdbx_seq_one_letter_code
_entity_poly.pdbx_strand_id
1 'polypeptide(L)'
;MKGLLAIVALAVVAVGVFLFLPTAKSRWSSLGEPRSTIDSFKACAAAGYPIQESYPRRCSVEGKTFTETVVLPDVANLIHVKAPLPDTLVGSPLLIVGEARGNWYFEASFPVRLIDAAGTLLAEAPAQAKSDWMTTEFVPFEVELDFQLPTTETGTLILKKDNPSGLPEHDASVSIPVRFK
;
A
#
# COMPACT_ATOMS: atom_id res chain seq x y z
N MET A 1 -42.32 -69.22 22.96
CA MET A 1 -42.05 -68.29 24.09
C MET A 1 -40.62 -68.29 24.63
N LYS A 2 -39.83 -69.38 24.54
CA LYS A 2 -38.44 -69.40 25.06
C LYS A 2 -37.42 -68.62 24.21
N GLY A 3 -37.62 -68.54 22.89
CA GLY A 3 -36.70 -67.81 21.98
C GLY A 3 -36.81 -66.28 22.07
N LEU A 4 -37.99 -65.73 22.37
CA LEU A 4 -38.20 -64.28 22.42
C LEU A 4 -37.53 -63.64 23.65
N LEU A 5 -37.55 -64.33 24.79
CA LEU A 5 -36.89 -63.89 26.03
C LEU A 5 -35.37 -63.84 25.90
N ALA A 6 -34.77 -64.79 25.18
CA ALA A 6 -33.33 -64.82 24.94
C ALA A 6 -32.85 -63.65 24.07
N ILE A 7 -33.64 -63.26 23.06
CA ILE A 7 -33.33 -62.15 22.16
C ILE A 7 -33.43 -60.81 22.89
N VAL A 8 -34.44 -60.63 23.75
CA VAL A 8 -34.60 -59.41 24.55
C VAL A 8 -33.47 -59.28 25.58
N ALA A 9 -33.08 -60.38 26.24
CA ALA A 9 -31.97 -60.36 27.19
C ALA A 9 -30.62 -60.01 26.51
N LEU A 10 -30.34 -60.57 25.32
CA LEU A 10 -29.14 -60.25 24.55
C LEU A 10 -29.12 -58.78 24.08
N ALA A 11 -30.27 -58.22 23.68
CA ALA A 11 -30.37 -56.83 23.26
C ALA A 11 -30.09 -55.85 24.42
N VAL A 12 -30.60 -56.14 25.62
CA VAL A 12 -30.37 -55.29 26.80
C VAL A 12 -28.90 -55.31 27.24
N VAL A 13 -28.25 -56.48 27.19
CA VAL A 13 -26.81 -56.58 27.50
C VAL A 13 -25.97 -55.85 26.45
N ALA A 14 -26.29 -55.97 25.16
CA ALA A 14 -25.58 -55.28 24.09
C ALA A 14 -25.68 -53.75 24.20
N VAL A 15 -26.87 -53.23 24.53
CA VAL A 15 -27.08 -51.78 24.75
C VAL A 15 -26.38 -51.29 26.01
N GLY A 16 -26.42 -52.06 27.10
CA GLY A 16 -25.71 -51.74 28.34
C GLY A 16 -24.19 -51.68 28.15
N VAL A 17 -23.61 -52.61 27.39
CA VAL A 17 -22.17 -52.61 27.06
C VAL A 17 -21.83 -51.47 26.11
N PHE A 18 -22.67 -51.13 25.13
CA PHE A 18 -22.44 -50.02 24.23
C PHE A 18 -22.47 -48.64 24.93
N LEU A 19 -23.27 -48.50 26.00
CA LEU A 19 -23.32 -47.28 26.82
C LEU A 19 -22.19 -47.18 27.85
N PHE A 20 -21.53 -48.29 28.21
CA PHE A 20 -20.42 -48.33 29.17
C PHE A 20 -19.04 -48.51 28.55
N LEU A 21 -18.93 -48.73 27.23
CA LEU A 21 -17.64 -48.63 26.55
C LEU A 21 -17.21 -47.16 26.60
N PRO A 22 -16.11 -46.81 27.28
CA PRO A 22 -15.58 -45.47 27.21
C PRO A 22 -15.32 -45.21 25.74
N THR A 23 -16.04 -44.27 25.15
CA THR A 23 -15.72 -43.81 23.80
C THR A 23 -14.28 -43.35 23.87
N ALA A 24 -13.38 -44.12 23.24
CA ALA A 24 -11.97 -43.77 23.08
C ALA A 24 -11.90 -42.59 22.10
N LYS A 25 -12.50 -41.47 22.50
CA LYS A 25 -12.68 -40.26 21.74
C LYS A 25 -11.90 -39.17 22.45
N SER A 26 -10.57 -39.36 22.52
CA SER A 26 -9.58 -38.27 22.60
C SER A 26 -8.17 -38.79 22.89
N ARG A 27 -7.63 -39.68 22.05
CA ARG A 27 -6.18 -39.96 22.07
C ARG A 27 -5.60 -40.15 20.67
N TRP A 28 -5.95 -39.26 19.75
CA TRP A 28 -5.18 -39.03 18.53
C TRP A 28 -5.56 -37.70 17.89
N SER A 29 -4.76 -36.68 18.18
CA SER A 29 -4.44 -35.53 17.33
C SER A 29 -3.19 -34.93 17.98
N SER A 30 -2.05 -35.60 17.78
CA SER A 30 -1.09 -35.30 16.72
C SER A 30 -0.35 -34.00 17.00
N LEU A 31 0.93 -34.17 17.38
CA LEU A 31 2.09 -33.37 16.96
C LEU A 31 1.94 -31.85 17.07
N GLY A 32 2.71 -31.28 18.00
CA GLY A 32 2.74 -29.87 18.37
C GLY A 32 2.37 -28.91 17.25
N GLU A 33 1.44 -28.00 17.57
CA GLU A 33 1.33 -26.73 16.87
C GLU A 33 2.75 -26.20 16.62
N PRO A 34 3.12 -25.88 15.36
CA PRO A 34 4.39 -25.24 15.12
C PRO A 34 4.40 -23.98 15.99
N ARG A 35 5.38 -23.86 16.90
CA ARG A 35 5.66 -22.58 17.57
C ARG A 35 5.61 -21.52 16.48
N SER A 36 4.61 -20.64 16.52
CA SER A 36 4.41 -19.66 15.46
C SER A 36 5.65 -18.78 15.43
N THR A 37 6.55 -19.04 14.50
CA THR A 37 7.74 -18.22 14.31
C THR A 37 7.24 -16.91 13.75
N ILE A 38 7.18 -15.88 14.59
CA ILE A 38 6.83 -14.55 14.16
C ILE A 38 7.98 -14.07 13.26
N ASP A 39 7.71 -13.98 11.97
CA ASP A 39 8.67 -13.67 10.91
C ASP A 39 8.30 -12.41 10.12
N SER A 40 7.16 -11.80 10.43
CA SER A 40 6.60 -10.67 9.70
C SER A 40 5.81 -9.75 10.63
N PHE A 41 5.63 -8.51 10.20
CA PHE A 41 4.78 -7.54 10.92
C PHE A 41 3.36 -8.08 11.08
N LYS A 42 2.80 -8.70 10.03
CA LYS A 42 1.46 -9.31 10.06
C LYS A 42 1.35 -10.41 11.11
N ALA A 43 2.33 -11.32 11.17
CA ALA A 43 2.35 -12.38 12.19
C ALA A 43 2.50 -11.81 13.60
N CYS A 44 3.33 -10.77 13.76
CA CYS A 44 3.56 -10.10 15.04
C CYS A 44 2.29 -9.40 15.56
N ALA A 45 1.63 -8.63 14.69
CA ALA A 45 0.38 -7.93 15.01
C ALA A 45 -0.76 -8.91 15.30
N ALA A 46 -0.91 -9.97 14.50
CA ALA A 46 -1.95 -10.99 14.69
C ALA A 46 -1.77 -11.78 15.99
N ALA A 47 -0.54 -11.91 16.47
CA ALA A 47 -0.23 -12.54 17.75
C ALA A 47 -0.40 -11.59 18.96
N GLY A 48 -0.84 -10.34 18.75
CA GLY A 48 -1.21 -9.41 19.82
C GLY A 48 -0.03 -8.70 20.48
N TYR A 49 1.14 -8.69 19.86
CA TYR A 49 2.31 -7.98 20.39
C TYR A 49 2.17 -6.46 20.24
N PRO A 50 2.90 -5.68 21.07
CA PRO A 50 2.83 -4.22 21.01
C PRO A 50 3.19 -3.67 19.63
N ILE A 51 2.30 -2.84 19.08
CA ILE A 51 2.51 -2.08 17.85
C ILE A 51 2.87 -0.65 18.24
N GLN A 52 3.92 -0.13 17.65
CA GLN A 52 4.26 1.27 17.72
C GLN A 52 3.51 2.03 16.62
N GLU A 53 2.75 3.04 17.02
CA GLU A 53 1.99 3.96 16.16
C GLU A 53 2.89 5.03 15.50
N SER A 54 4.10 4.62 15.09
CA SER A 54 4.96 5.40 14.20
C SER A 54 4.78 4.89 12.78
N TYR A 55 4.88 5.74 11.77
CA TYR A 55 4.87 5.28 10.37
C TYR A 55 6.30 5.01 9.85
N PRO A 56 6.56 3.87 9.17
CA PRO A 56 5.68 2.71 9.04
C PRO A 56 5.52 2.00 10.38
N ARG A 57 4.38 1.33 10.62
CA ARG A 57 4.10 0.67 11.90
C ARG A 57 5.15 -0.38 12.19
N ARG A 58 5.51 -0.50 13.46
CA ARG A 58 6.52 -1.45 13.94
C ARG A 58 5.92 -2.32 15.02
N CYS A 59 6.16 -3.63 14.95
CA CYS A 59 5.72 -4.58 15.96
C CYS A 59 6.93 -5.30 16.54
N SER A 60 6.99 -5.43 17.87
CA SER A 60 8.19 -5.90 18.57
C SER A 60 7.95 -7.17 19.39
N VAL A 61 8.79 -8.18 19.18
CA VAL A 61 8.77 -9.47 19.91
C VAL A 61 10.18 -9.83 20.35
N GLU A 62 10.40 -10.00 21.66
CA GLU A 62 11.67 -10.52 22.23
C GLU A 62 12.93 -9.82 21.67
N GLY A 63 12.87 -8.49 21.49
CA GLY A 63 13.97 -7.67 20.97
C GLY A 63 14.11 -7.65 19.44
N LYS A 64 13.26 -8.36 18.70
CA LYS A 64 13.13 -8.26 17.24
C LYS A 64 11.99 -7.30 16.88
N THR A 65 12.23 -6.43 15.92
CA THR A 65 11.24 -5.48 15.41
C THR A 65 10.91 -5.82 13.97
N PHE A 66 9.63 -5.98 13.69
CA PHE A 66 9.09 -6.19 12.35
C PHE A 66 8.43 -4.89 11.90
N THR A 67 8.85 -4.36 10.76
CA THR A 67 8.28 -3.14 10.16
C THR A 67 7.25 -3.53 9.11
N GLU A 68 6.12 -2.84 9.10
CA GLU A 68 5.10 -2.99 8.07
C GLU A 68 5.67 -2.67 6.68
N THR A 69 5.38 -3.53 5.72
CA THR A 69 5.73 -3.27 4.32
C THR A 69 4.69 -2.35 3.70
N VAL A 70 5.14 -1.19 3.24
CA VAL A 70 4.30 -0.21 2.54
C VAL A 70 4.28 -0.58 1.06
N VAL A 71 3.11 -0.85 0.51
CA VAL A 71 2.94 -1.07 -0.93
C VAL A 71 2.73 0.29 -1.59
N LEU A 72 3.70 0.74 -2.39
CA LEU A 72 3.58 1.99 -3.15
C LEU A 72 2.66 1.77 -4.37
N PRO A 73 1.85 2.77 -4.76
CA PRO A 73 0.97 2.65 -5.90
C PRO A 73 1.73 2.57 -7.22
N ASP A 74 1.15 1.88 -8.21
CA ASP A 74 1.63 1.92 -9.60
C ASP A 74 1.36 3.30 -10.21
N VAL A 75 2.37 4.17 -10.15
CA VAL A 75 2.29 5.57 -10.58
C VAL A 75 1.92 5.70 -12.06
N ALA A 76 2.30 4.73 -12.90
CA ALA A 76 1.98 4.73 -14.32
C ALA A 76 0.47 4.64 -14.60
N ASN A 77 -0.32 4.14 -13.65
CA ASN A 77 -1.79 4.13 -13.73
C ASN A 77 -2.44 5.33 -13.02
N LEU A 78 -1.66 6.25 -12.44
CA LEU A 78 -2.18 7.40 -11.69
C LEU A 78 -1.98 8.73 -12.41
N ILE A 79 -0.89 8.89 -13.17
CA ILE A 79 -0.55 10.16 -13.82
C ILE A 79 0.20 9.93 -15.12
N HIS A 80 -0.17 10.69 -16.15
CA HIS A 80 0.50 10.75 -17.44
C HIS A 80 0.88 12.18 -17.76
N VAL A 81 2.16 12.42 -18.00
CA VAL A 81 2.66 13.73 -18.45
C VAL A 81 2.78 13.71 -19.96
N LYS A 82 2.09 14.65 -20.63
CA LYS A 82 2.07 14.79 -22.08
C LYS A 82 3.21 15.70 -22.57
N ALA A 83 3.52 16.75 -21.80
CA ALA A 83 4.71 17.58 -22.02
C ALA A 83 5.20 18.18 -20.69
N PRO A 84 6.52 18.37 -20.52
CA PRO A 84 7.60 17.94 -21.42
C PRO A 84 7.78 16.42 -21.45
N LEU A 85 8.36 15.90 -22.55
CA LEU A 85 8.85 14.52 -22.60
C LEU A 85 10.24 14.43 -21.91
N PRO A 86 10.65 13.23 -21.46
CA PRO A 86 12.00 13.02 -20.93
C PRO A 86 13.11 13.56 -21.86
N ASP A 87 14.13 14.16 -21.25
CA ASP A 87 15.34 14.70 -21.86
C ASP A 87 15.12 15.84 -22.88
N THR A 88 13.92 16.41 -22.94
CA THR A 88 13.63 17.56 -23.80
C THR A 88 14.33 18.82 -23.32
N LEU A 89 14.70 19.69 -24.27
CA LEU A 89 15.27 21.01 -23.98
C LEU A 89 14.16 22.00 -23.59
N VAL A 90 14.17 22.43 -22.34
CA VAL A 90 13.19 23.33 -21.73
C VAL A 90 13.80 24.70 -21.44
N GLY A 91 12.98 25.75 -21.54
CA GLY A 91 13.30 27.12 -21.17
C GLY A 91 12.16 27.72 -20.35
N SER A 92 12.30 28.99 -19.94
CA SER A 92 11.27 29.70 -19.16
C SER A 92 10.40 30.60 -20.05
N PRO A 93 9.06 30.62 -19.86
CA PRO A 93 8.30 29.72 -18.99
C PRO A 93 8.25 28.28 -19.52
N LEU A 94 8.23 27.30 -18.61
CA LEU A 94 8.03 25.90 -18.94
C LEU A 94 6.56 25.54 -18.73
N LEU A 95 5.86 25.25 -19.82
CA LEU A 95 4.51 24.68 -19.80
C LEU A 95 4.56 23.17 -19.54
N ILE A 96 3.82 22.71 -18.55
CA ILE A 96 3.63 21.29 -18.23
C ILE A 96 2.15 20.96 -18.36
N VAL A 97 1.85 19.92 -19.15
CA VAL A 97 0.48 19.45 -19.40
C VAL A 97 0.43 17.93 -19.30
N GLY A 98 -0.71 17.43 -18.85
CA GLY A 98 -0.94 16.00 -18.73
C GLY A 98 -2.33 15.69 -18.20
N GLU A 99 -2.47 14.50 -17.65
CA GLU A 99 -3.68 14.07 -16.94
C GLU A 99 -3.32 13.19 -15.76
N ALA A 100 -4.08 13.31 -14.68
CA ALA A 100 -3.92 12.47 -13.49
C ALA A 100 -5.29 11.98 -13.02
N ARG A 101 -5.33 10.85 -12.32
CA ARG A 101 -6.58 10.41 -11.68
C ARG A 101 -7.00 11.43 -10.63
N GLY A 102 -8.31 11.60 -10.43
CA GLY A 102 -8.82 12.58 -9.47
C GLY A 102 -8.26 12.45 -8.05
N ASN A 103 -7.92 11.24 -7.61
CA ASN A 103 -7.27 11.00 -6.31
C ASN A 103 -5.82 11.51 -6.21
N TRP A 104 -5.22 11.96 -7.31
CA TRP A 104 -3.91 12.63 -7.34
C TRP A 104 -3.99 14.09 -6.87
N TYR A 105 -5.17 14.70 -7.01
CA TYR A 105 -5.43 16.08 -6.67
C TYR A 105 -5.93 16.20 -5.23
N PHE A 106 -5.67 17.37 -4.64
CA PHE A 106 -6.38 17.89 -3.48
C PHE A 106 -6.72 19.35 -3.76
N GLU A 107 -7.95 19.76 -3.43
CA GLU A 107 -8.44 21.11 -3.75
C GLU A 107 -8.21 21.51 -5.23
N ALA A 108 -8.49 20.58 -6.16
CA ALA A 108 -8.30 20.75 -7.61
C ALA A 108 -6.86 21.00 -8.08
N SER A 109 -5.85 20.76 -7.23
CA SER A 109 -4.45 20.98 -7.60
C SER A 109 -3.48 19.97 -7.00
N PHE A 110 -2.23 20.02 -7.44
CA PHE A 110 -1.12 19.29 -6.82
C PHE A 110 0.22 19.99 -7.12
N PRO A 111 1.25 19.81 -6.29
CA PRO A 111 2.53 20.51 -6.46
C PRO A 111 3.39 19.95 -7.61
N VAL A 112 3.96 20.87 -8.40
CA VAL A 112 4.96 20.57 -9.44
C VAL A 112 6.22 21.37 -9.16
N ARG A 113 7.36 20.69 -9.17
CA ARG A 113 8.67 21.23 -8.79
C ARG A 113 9.68 21.00 -9.91
N LEU A 114 10.51 22.01 -10.19
CA LEU A 114 11.65 21.88 -11.08
C LEU A 114 12.92 22.05 -10.26
N ILE A 115 13.73 21.01 -10.20
CA ILE A 115 15.05 21.03 -9.55
C ILE A 115 16.15 20.88 -10.59
N ASP A 116 17.30 21.46 -10.31
CA ASP A 116 18.49 21.33 -11.14
C ASP A 116 19.35 20.11 -10.75
N ALA A 117 20.43 19.82 -11.49
CA ALA A 117 21.30 18.66 -11.21
C ALA A 117 22.02 18.74 -9.86
N ALA A 118 22.17 19.93 -9.28
CA ALA A 118 22.75 20.14 -7.96
C ALA A 118 21.70 19.98 -6.84
N GLY A 119 20.43 19.72 -7.18
CA GLY A 119 19.33 19.59 -6.23
C GLY A 119 18.74 20.94 -5.78
N THR A 120 19.08 22.04 -6.46
CA THR A 120 18.54 23.37 -6.19
C THR A 120 17.16 23.51 -6.81
N LEU A 121 16.19 23.99 -6.03
CA LEU A 121 14.84 24.28 -6.51
C LEU A 121 14.85 25.54 -7.38
N LEU A 122 14.47 25.40 -8.64
CA LEU A 122 14.41 26.49 -9.60
C LEU A 122 13.01 27.14 -9.64
N ALA A 123 11.96 26.33 -9.58
CA ALA A 123 10.58 26.78 -9.55
C ALA A 123 9.66 25.72 -8.92
N GLU A 124 8.55 26.20 -8.36
CA GLU A 124 7.47 25.38 -7.82
C GLU A 124 6.14 26.11 -8.03
N ALA A 125 5.13 25.41 -8.56
CA ALA A 125 3.78 25.93 -8.70
C ALA A 125 2.74 24.79 -8.67
N PRO A 126 1.50 25.08 -8.27
CA PRO A 126 0.43 24.10 -8.27
C PRO A 126 -0.10 23.87 -9.69
N ALA A 127 -0.10 22.62 -10.15
CA ALA A 127 -0.83 22.24 -11.36
C ALA A 127 -2.32 22.18 -11.10
N GLN A 128 -3.08 22.87 -11.94
CA GLN A 128 -4.52 23.04 -11.80
C GLN A 128 -5.25 21.99 -12.65
N ALA A 129 -6.23 21.32 -12.05
CA ALA A 129 -7.20 20.52 -12.79
C ALA A 129 -7.98 21.40 -13.77
N LYS A 130 -8.23 20.88 -14.97
CA LYS A 130 -8.97 21.59 -16.03
C LYS A 130 -10.44 21.18 -16.12
N SER A 131 -10.88 20.25 -15.28
CA SER A 131 -12.27 19.81 -15.16
C SER A 131 -12.56 19.38 -13.72
N ASP A 132 -13.79 18.90 -13.47
CA ASP A 132 -14.12 18.29 -12.19
C ASP A 132 -13.16 17.14 -11.87
N TRP A 133 -12.58 17.19 -10.67
CA TRP A 133 -11.51 16.31 -10.21
C TRP A 133 -11.99 15.27 -9.20
N MET A 134 -13.21 15.39 -8.67
CA MET A 134 -13.76 14.48 -7.67
C MET A 134 -14.25 13.17 -8.33
N THR A 135 -13.34 12.48 -9.02
CA THR A 135 -13.59 11.34 -9.89
C THR A 135 -12.44 10.34 -9.83
N THR A 136 -12.67 9.10 -10.25
CA THR A 136 -11.62 8.08 -10.40
C THR A 136 -10.96 8.10 -11.78
N GLU A 137 -11.52 8.87 -12.71
CA GLU A 137 -11.05 9.00 -14.09
C GLU A 137 -9.87 9.95 -14.21
N PHE A 138 -9.21 9.91 -15.38
CA PHE A 138 -8.17 10.86 -15.72
C PHE A 138 -8.75 12.25 -15.98
N VAL A 139 -8.15 13.23 -15.32
CA VAL A 139 -8.52 14.64 -15.34
C VAL A 139 -7.32 15.41 -15.90
N PRO A 140 -7.48 16.28 -16.90
CA PRO A 140 -6.37 17.04 -17.44
C PRO A 140 -5.84 18.05 -16.41
N PHE A 141 -4.53 18.30 -16.42
CA PHE A 141 -3.90 19.38 -15.65
C PHE A 141 -2.98 20.23 -16.52
N GLU A 142 -2.68 21.42 -16.01
CA GLU A 142 -1.69 22.33 -16.57
C GLU A 142 -1.02 23.15 -15.49
N VAL A 143 0.23 23.52 -15.73
CA VAL A 143 0.98 24.51 -14.96
C VAL A 143 2.04 25.15 -15.84
N GLU A 144 2.33 26.43 -15.59
CA GLU A 144 3.51 27.10 -16.12
C GLU A 144 4.49 27.37 -14.97
N LEU A 145 5.77 27.08 -15.21
CA LEU A 145 6.85 27.38 -14.29
C LEU A 145 7.76 28.45 -14.88
N ASP A 146 7.84 29.59 -14.18
CA ASP A 146 8.83 30.62 -14.42
C ASP A 146 10.10 30.32 -13.61
N PHE A 147 11.25 30.29 -14.26
CA PHE A 147 12.53 30.03 -13.61
C PHE A 147 13.70 30.77 -14.26
N GLN A 148 14.76 30.99 -13.48
CA GLN A 148 16.04 31.47 -14.01
C GLN A 148 16.88 30.28 -14.49
N LEU A 149 17.56 30.45 -15.63
CA LEU A 149 18.44 29.41 -16.15
C LEU A 149 19.57 29.10 -15.14
N PRO A 150 19.72 27.83 -14.73
CA PRO A 150 20.79 27.43 -13.81
C PRO A 150 22.13 27.33 -14.55
N THR A 151 23.21 27.10 -13.78
CA THR A 151 24.52 26.79 -14.34
C THR A 151 24.66 25.31 -14.73
N THR A 152 23.78 24.45 -14.23
CA THR A 152 23.73 23.02 -14.56
C THR A 152 23.00 22.81 -15.89
N GLU A 153 23.37 21.77 -16.66
CA GLU A 153 22.77 21.51 -17.98
C GLU A 153 21.47 20.70 -17.91
N THR A 154 21.24 20.01 -16.79
CA THR A 154 20.15 19.05 -16.62
C THR A 154 19.35 19.34 -15.35
N GLY A 155 18.09 18.97 -15.34
CA GLY A 155 17.21 19.07 -14.19
C GLY A 155 16.22 17.91 -14.12
N THR A 156 15.41 17.92 -13.08
CA THR A 156 14.31 16.98 -12.89
C THR A 156 13.03 17.76 -12.60
N LEU A 157 12.01 17.52 -13.42
CA LEU A 157 10.65 17.94 -13.16
C LEU A 157 9.98 16.86 -12.31
N ILE A 158 9.42 17.24 -11.16
CA ILE A 158 8.82 16.36 -10.18
C ILE A 158 7.36 16.77 -10.01
N LEU A 159 6.43 15.88 -10.36
CA LEU A 159 5.00 16.05 -10.10
C LEU A 159 4.68 15.17 -8.90
N LYS A 160 4.28 15.78 -7.79
CA LYS A 160 3.98 15.05 -6.55
C LYS A 160 2.47 15.02 -6.34
N LYS A 161 1.93 13.84 -6.04
CA LYS A 161 0.55 13.67 -5.59
C LYS A 161 0.33 14.51 -4.34
N ASP A 162 -0.77 15.26 -4.30
CA ASP A 162 -1.09 15.97 -3.08
C ASP A 162 -1.54 14.97 -1.99
N ASN A 163 -0.94 15.12 -0.81
CA ASN A 163 -1.09 14.19 0.30
C ASN A 163 -1.29 14.97 1.61
N PRO A 164 -2.50 15.52 1.83
CA PRO A 164 -2.80 16.32 3.03
C PRO A 164 -2.66 15.52 4.34
N SER A 165 -2.69 14.19 4.28
CA SER A 165 -2.49 13.33 5.45
C SER A 165 -1.04 13.28 5.95
N GLY A 166 -0.08 13.56 5.06
CA GLY A 166 1.35 13.38 5.32
C GLY A 166 1.80 11.92 5.49
N LEU A 167 0.92 10.94 5.32
CA LEU A 167 1.25 9.51 5.43
C LEU A 167 1.94 9.02 4.15
N PRO A 168 3.16 8.46 4.22
CA PRO A 168 3.89 8.05 3.02
C PRO A 168 3.24 6.93 2.20
N GLU A 169 2.27 6.20 2.74
CA GLU A 169 1.46 5.22 2.00
C GLU A 169 0.56 5.88 0.94
N HIS A 170 0.33 7.18 1.09
CA HIS A 170 -0.41 8.02 0.16
C HIS A 170 0.51 8.90 -0.70
N ASP A 171 1.82 8.87 -0.46
CA ASP A 171 2.79 9.57 -1.30
C ASP A 171 2.95 8.86 -2.64
N ALA A 172 2.94 9.65 -3.70
CA ALA A 172 3.30 9.24 -5.03
C ALA A 172 3.93 10.42 -5.76
N SER A 173 4.84 10.14 -6.68
CA SER A 173 5.40 11.17 -7.56
C SER A 173 5.90 10.55 -8.86
N VAL A 174 5.95 11.38 -9.91
CA VAL A 174 6.64 11.05 -11.16
C VAL A 174 7.74 12.08 -11.39
N SER A 175 8.88 11.61 -11.88
CA SER A 175 10.07 12.42 -12.16
C SER A 175 10.40 12.33 -13.65
N ILE A 176 10.62 13.47 -14.28
CA ILE A 176 10.92 13.59 -15.70
C ILE A 176 12.26 14.32 -15.83
N PRO A 177 13.30 13.68 -16.38
CA PRO A 177 14.55 14.37 -16.64
C PRO A 177 14.34 15.41 -17.74
N VAL A 178 14.96 16.57 -17.61
CA VAL A 178 14.91 17.66 -18.59
C VAL A 178 16.30 18.26 -18.79
N ARG A 179 16.49 18.97 -19.90
CA ARG A 179 17.73 19.69 -20.21
C ARG A 179 17.44 21.18 -20.39
N PHE A 180 18.31 22.06 -19.93
CA PHE A 180 18.07 23.51 -20.03
C PHE A 180 18.63 24.07 -21.35
N LYS A 181 17.95 25.07 -21.92
CA LYS A 181 18.40 25.83 -23.11
C LYS A 181 18.18 27.34 -22.96
#